data_AF-S7UXM2-F1
#
_entry.id   AF-S7UXM2-F1
#
_cell.length_a   1.000
_cell.length_b   1.000
_cell.length_c   1.000
_cell.angle_alpha   90.00
_cell.angle_beta   90.00
_cell.angle_gamma   90.00
#
_symmetry.space_group_name_H-M   'P 1'
#
loop_
_entity.id
_entity.type
_entity.pdbx_description
1 polymer ?
#
loop_
_entity_poly.entity_id
_entity_poly.type
_entity_poly.pdbx_seq_one_letter_code
_entity_poly.pdbx_strand_id
1 'polypeptide(L)' 'MGVLRLFLALSVVAGHAQSTVFGYRGIPATYAVNCFFIISGFYMSMILNGKYRDVSPVLFYKALYVKVVANVLTISIE' A
#
# COMPACT_ATOMS: atom_id res chain seq x y z
N MET A 1 9.89 0.85 1.95
CA MET A 1 8.45 1.15 2.21
C MET A 1 7.60 -0.11 2.43
N GLY A 2 8.12 -1.13 3.13
CA GLY A 2 7.34 -2.34 3.47
C GLY A 2 6.90 -2.36 4.94
N VAL A 3 7.82 -2.00 5.85
CA VAL A 3 7.59 -2.00 7.30
C VAL A 3 6.50 -1.02 7.72
N LEU A 4 6.48 0.20 7.17
CA LEU A 4 5.40 1.17 7.42
C LEU A 4 4.03 0.68 6.97
N ARG A 5 3.96 -0.02 5.82
CA ARG A 5 2.71 -0.60 5.31
C ARG A 5 2.24 -1.77 6.18
N LEU A 6 3.18 -2.58 6.66
CA LEU A 6 2.91 -3.69 7.58
C LEU A 6 2.41 -3.19 8.94
N PHE A 7 3.07 -2.18 9.53
CA PHE A 7 2.65 -1.59 10.81
C PHE A 7 1.22 -1.02 10.74
N LEU A 8 0.89 -0.39 9.62
CA LEU A 8 -0.41 0.20 9.41
C LEU A 8 -1.49 -0.83 9.14
N ALA A 9 -1.18 -1.88 8.38
CA ALA A 9 -2.07 -3.02 8.19
C ALA A 9 -2.36 -3.74 9.52
N LEU A 10 -1.35 -3.96 10.36
CA LEU A 10 -1.51 -4.52 11.70
C LEU A 10 -2.40 -3.62 12.59
N SER A 11 -2.26 -2.29 12.47
CA SER A 11 -3.12 -1.34 13.19
C SER A 11 -4.59 -1.41 12.73
N VAL A 12 -4.85 -1.62 11.44
CA VAL A 12 -6.21 -1.82 10.91
C VAL A 12 -6.82 -3.13 11.41
N VAL A 13 -6.06 -4.23 11.39
CA VAL A 13 -6.50 -5.53 11.92
C VAL A 13 -6.80 -5.44 13.43
N ALA A 14 -5.94 -4.77 14.20
CA ALA A 14 -6.14 -4.55 15.63
C ALA A 14 -7.45 -3.80 15.92
N GLY A 15 -7.74 -2.76 15.15
CA GLY A 15 -8.96 -1.97 15.34
C GLY A 15 -10.25 -2.69 14.94
N HIS A 16 -10.21 -3.61 13.96
CA HIS A 16 -11.38 -4.44 13.61
C HIS A 16 -11.58 -5.63 14.55
N ALA A 17 -10.52 -6.22 15.09
CA ALA A 17 -10.61 -7.34 16.02
C ALA A 17 -11.13 -6.93 17.42
N GLN A 18 -11.36 -5.63 17.67
CA GLN A 18 -11.66 -5.04 19.00
C GLN A 18 -10.77 -5.58 20.12
N SER A 19 -9.55 -5.96 19.77
CA SER A 19 -8.61 -6.66 20.64
C SER A 19 -7.29 -5.90 20.65
N THR A 20 -6.62 -5.89 21.79
CA THR A 20 -5.30 -5.26 21.92
C THR A 20 -4.27 -6.12 21.19
N VAL A 21 -3.84 -5.70 20.01
CA VAL A 21 -2.65 -6.28 19.39
C VAL A 21 -1.45 -5.83 20.21
N PHE A 22 -0.72 -6.80 20.79
CA PHE A 22 0.47 -6.54 21.62
C PHE A 22 0.22 -5.70 22.89
N GLY A 23 -0.99 -5.73 23.46
CA GLY A 23 -1.33 -4.97 24.68
C GLY A 23 -1.45 -3.45 24.48
N TYR A 24 -1.30 -2.96 23.25
CA TYR A 24 -1.46 -1.56 22.88
C TYR A 24 -2.78 -1.36 22.14
N ARG A 25 -3.64 -0.48 22.65
CA ARG A 25 -4.79 0.02 21.90
C ARG A 25 -4.25 0.98 20.86
N GLY A 26 -3.87 0.41 19.71
CA GLY A 26 -3.27 1.13 18.59
C GLY A 26 -4.13 2.29 18.07
N ILE A 27 -3.63 2.93 17.02
CA ILE A 27 -4.35 4.00 16.33
C ILE A 27 -5.72 3.47 15.87
N PRO A 28 -6.83 4.20 16.09
CA PRO A 28 -8.15 3.78 15.64
C PRO A 28 -8.13 3.40 14.15
N ALA A 29 -8.77 2.29 13.80
CA ALA A 29 -8.73 1.71 12.45
C ALA A 29 -9.00 2.74 11.35
N THR A 30 -9.92 3.67 11.60
CA THR A 30 -10.30 4.77 10.69
C THR A 30 -9.13 5.68 10.33
N TYR A 31 -8.27 6.00 11.29
CA TYR A 31 -7.08 6.81 11.06
C TYR A 31 -5.97 5.97 10.42
N ALA A 32 -5.87 4.69 10.77
CA ALA A 32 -4.91 3.78 10.17
C ALA A 32 -5.14 3.61 8.66
N VAL A 33 -6.39 3.41 8.22
CA VAL A 33 -6.73 3.34 6.78
C VAL A 33 -6.49 4.66 6.07
N ASN A 34 -6.79 5.79 6.71
CA ASN A 34 -6.57 7.11 6.12
C ASN A 34 -5.08 7.37 5.88
N CYS A 35 -4.24 7.11 6.88
CA CYS A 35 -2.79 7.18 6.74
C CYS A 35 -2.28 6.22 5.65
N PHE A 36 -2.90 5.04 5.50
CA PHE A 36 -2.45 4.05 4.51
C PHE A 36 -2.67 4.55 3.10
N PHE A 37 -3.84 5.15 2.88
CA PHE A 37 -4.18 5.76 1.60
C PHE A 37 -3.26 6.94 1.27
N ILE A 38 -3.03 7.86 2.23
CA ILE A 38 -2.16 9.02 2.06
C ILE A 38 -0.72 8.58 1.70
N ILE A 39 -0.16 7.62 2.44
CA ILE A 39 1.21 7.13 2.20
C ILE A 39 1.30 6.42 0.84
N SER A 40 0.28 5.65 0.46
CA SER A 40 0.24 4.96 -0.84
C SER A 40 0.20 5.96 -2.00
N GLY A 41 -0.60 7.02 -1.89
CA GLY A 41 -0.67 8.09 -2.89
C GLY A 41 0.63 8.88 -2.99
N PHE A 42 1.22 9.25 -1.86
CA PHE A 42 2.51 9.96 -1.82
C PHE A 42 3.64 9.13 -2.43
N TYR A 43 3.70 7.84 -2.11
CA TYR A 43 4.66 6.91 -2.71
C TYR A 43 4.54 6.88 -4.25
N MET A 44 3.30 6.88 -4.77
CA MET A 44 3.07 6.86 -6.21
C MET A 44 3.49 8.18 -6.88
N SER A 45 3.22 9.32 -6.23
CA SER A 45 3.70 10.63 -6.68
C SER A 45 5.24 10.72 -6.70
N MET A 46 5.91 10.17 -5.69
CA MET A 46 7.37 10.10 -5.63
C MET A 46 7.94 9.22 -6.75
N ILE A 47 7.34 8.06 -7.02
CA ILE A 47 7.74 7.21 -8.16
C ILE A 47 7.60 7.96 -9.47
N LEU A 48 6.50 8.69 -9.64
CA LEU A 48 6.22 9.45 -10.85
C LEU A 48 7.24 10.58 -11.05
N ASN A 49 7.58 11.31 -9.98
CA ASN A 49 8.57 12.39 -10.00
C ASN A 49 10.04 11.91 -10.04
N GLY A 50 10.31 10.65 -9.67
CA GLY A 50 11.65 10.08 -9.68
C GLY A 50 11.92 9.29 -10.96
N LYS A 51 11.36 8.07 -11.03
CA LYS A 51 11.66 7.09 -12.08
C LYS A 51 10.98 7.41 -13.40
N TYR A 52 9.83 8.09 -13.37
CA TYR A 52 9.02 8.36 -14.56
C TYR A 52 8.95 9.84 -14.94
N ARG A 53 9.89 10.67 -14.45
CA ARG A 53 9.87 12.13 -14.63
C ARG A 53 9.94 12.57 -16.09
N ASP A 54 10.83 11.95 -16.86
CA ASP A 54 11.13 12.32 -18.25
C ASP A 54 10.50 11.37 -19.29
N VAL A 55 9.62 10.47 -18.83
CA VAL A 55 8.94 9.48 -19.70
C VAL A 55 7.44 9.73 -19.71
N SER A 56 6.79 9.32 -20.81
CA SER A 56 5.36 9.55 -20.97
C SER A 56 4.57 8.85 -19.85
N PRO A 57 3.51 9.49 -19.32
CA PRO A 57 2.67 8.90 -18.27
C PRO A 57 2.03 7.57 -18.71
N VAL A 58 1.86 7.35 -20.02
CA VAL A 58 1.38 6.10 -20.59
C VAL A 58 2.29 4.91 -20.25
N LEU A 59 3.61 5.10 -20.21
CA LEU A 59 4.56 4.04 -19.89
C LEU A 59 4.43 3.58 -18.43
N PHE A 60 4.10 4.50 -17.54
CA PHE A 60 3.85 4.22 -16.12
C PHE A 60 2.60 3.35 -15.92
N TYR A 61 1.48 3.69 -16.56
CA TYR A 61 0.26 2.88 -16.48
C TYR A 61 0.45 1.49 -17.10
N LYS A 62 1.21 1.40 -18.19
CA LYS A 62 1.56 0.11 -18.81
C LYS A 62 2.40 -0.76 -17.88
N ALA A 63 3.40 -0.17 -17.20
CA ALA A 63 4.21 -0.88 -16.22
C ALA A 63 3.39 -1.35 -15.01
N LEU A 64 2.43 -0.53 -14.57
CA LEU A 64 1.49 -0.90 -13.50
C LEU A 64 0.60 -2.07 -13.90
N TYR A 65 0.02 -2.01 -15.09
CA TYR A 65 -0.82 -3.09 -15.64
C TYR A 65 -0.06 -4.42 -15.69
N VAL A 66 1.15 -4.42 -16.24
CA VAL A 66 1.99 -5.63 -16.32
C VAL A 66 2.32 -6.17 -14.94
N LYS A 67 2.67 -5.30 -13.98
CA LYS A 67 2.98 -5.71 -12.60
C LYS A 67 1.78 -6.38 -11.92
N VAL A 68 0.59 -5.79 -12.05
CA VAL A 68 -0.64 -6.30 -11.44
C VAL A 68 -1.06 -7.62 -12.08
N VAL A 69 -1.12 -7.67 -13.41
CA VAL A 69 -1.53 -8.87 -14.15
C VAL A 69 -0.57 -10.03 -13.89
N ALA A 70 0.75 -9.79 -13.92
CA ALA A 70 1.73 -10.84 -13.64
C ALA A 70 1.59 -11.39 -12.20
N ASN A 71 1.31 -10.52 -11.23
CA ASN A 71 1.10 -10.93 -9.85
C ASN A 71 -0.20 -11.73 -9.68
N VAL A 72 -1.31 -11.28 -10.27
CA VAL A 72 -2.60 -12.00 -10.24
C VAL A 72 -2.49 -13.36 -10.91
N LEU A 73 -1.79 -13.44 -12.05
CA LEU A 73 -1.58 -14.71 -12.75
C LEU A 73 -0.77 -15.70 -11.91
N THR A 74 0.28 -15.22 -11.23
CA THR A 74 1.11 -16.06 -10.33
C THR A 74 0.27 -16.64 -9.19
N ILE A 75 -0.58 -15.83 -8.57
CA ILE A 75 -1.47 -16.27 -7.46
C ILE A 75 -2.53 -17.28 -7.94
N SER A 76 -2.91 -17.24 -9.23
CA SER A 76 -3.88 -18.19 -9.79
C SER A 76 -3.27 -19.55 -10.17
N ILE A 77 -1.94 -19.67 -10.16
CA ILE A 77 -1.20 -20.90 -10.51
C ILE A 77 -0.76 -21.66 -9.24
N GLU A 78 -0.77 -20.99 -8.07
CA GLU A 78 -0.58 -21.59 -6.73
C GLU A 78 -1.92 -22.00 -6.10
#